data_AF-A0A5N7CAJ2-F1
#
_entry.id   AF-A0A5N7CAJ2-F1
#
_cell.length_a   1.000
_cell.length_b   1.000
_cell.length_c   1.000
_cell.angle_alpha   90.00
_cell.angle_beta   90.00
_cell.angle_gamma   90.00
#
_symmetry.space_group_name_H-M   'P 1'
#
loop_
_entity.id
_entity.type
_entity.pdbx_description
1 polymer ?
#
loop_
_entity_poly.entity_id
_entity_poly.type
_entity_poly.pdbx_seq_one_letter_code
_entity_poly.pdbx_strand_id
1 'polypeptide(L)'
;MTCLDPYSPSGLAPWVNDLWHNHIPWESGIIAIDKKEASATGLPESQVFPWDEAKGIYIINAHHILHYIRNLYISIEEYRCSQTQSVAYPHILHCLDSPDSLRVEAMCTADDTPRYVPLHDVSGLKRGDGQKRMCRDGHQMPVFVEDHDPCYRYVFPHDNTVSNLERLKYCPNSSRYLPMIREYFGYGNDWLPSPEMRVLS
;
A
#
# COMPACT_ATOMS: atom_id res chain seq x y z
N MET A 1 22.13 -4.55 -18.30
CA MET A 1 21.80 -6.00 -18.22
C MET A 1 20.33 -6.10 -17.87
N THR A 2 19.52 -6.64 -18.77
CA THR A 2 18.09 -6.88 -18.50
C THR A 2 17.95 -7.98 -17.47
N CYS A 3 17.31 -7.67 -16.34
CA CYS A 3 16.96 -8.66 -15.35
C CYS A 3 15.90 -9.59 -15.96
N LEU A 4 16.33 -10.78 -16.37
CA LEU A 4 15.42 -11.79 -16.92
C LEU A 4 14.84 -12.58 -15.76
N ASP A 5 13.52 -12.52 -15.60
CA ASP A 5 12.77 -13.34 -14.66
C ASP A 5 12.72 -14.80 -15.16
N PRO A 6 13.31 -15.77 -14.44
CA PRO A 6 13.29 -17.17 -14.85
C PRO A 6 11.89 -17.81 -14.75
N TYR A 7 10.89 -17.15 -14.14
CA TYR A 7 9.52 -17.66 -14.05
C TYR A 7 8.61 -17.28 -15.22
N SER A 8 9.08 -16.50 -16.20
CA SER A 8 8.31 -16.12 -17.38
C SER A 8 8.97 -16.62 -18.69
N PRO A 9 8.76 -17.89 -19.09
CA PRO A 9 9.07 -18.35 -20.44
C PRO A 9 8.22 -17.64 -21.51
N SER A 10 7.22 -16.85 -21.12
CA SER A 10 6.17 -16.33 -22.00
C SER A 10 5.81 -14.86 -21.69
N GLY A 11 6.72 -13.89 -21.84
CA GLY A 11 6.38 -12.46 -21.93
C GLY A 11 5.51 -11.82 -20.82
N LEU A 12 5.29 -12.50 -19.69
CA LEU A 12 4.43 -12.08 -18.57
C LEU A 12 5.21 -11.34 -17.49
N ALA A 13 6.54 -11.51 -17.43
CA ALA A 13 7.40 -10.81 -16.47
C ALA A 13 7.27 -9.28 -16.50
N PRO A 14 7.18 -8.61 -17.67
CA PRO A 14 6.94 -7.17 -17.70
C PRO A 14 5.62 -6.77 -17.03
N TRP A 15 4.56 -7.57 -17.23
CA TRP A 15 3.24 -7.31 -16.64
C TRP A 15 3.22 -7.56 -15.13
N VAL A 16 3.92 -8.58 -14.65
CA VAL A 16 4.02 -8.86 -13.21
C VAL A 16 4.81 -7.75 -12.51
N ASN A 17 5.93 -7.32 -13.08
CA ASN A 17 6.67 -6.17 -12.57
C ASN A 17 5.80 -4.91 -12.54
N ASP A 18 5.16 -4.57 -13.65
CA ASP A 18 4.29 -3.40 -13.75
C ASP A 18 3.11 -3.46 -12.77
N LEU A 19 2.54 -4.64 -12.54
CA LEU A 19 1.52 -4.84 -11.52
C LEU A 19 2.04 -4.45 -10.12
N TRP A 20 3.15 -5.04 -9.68
CA TRP A 20 3.68 -4.83 -8.34
C TRP A 20 4.24 -3.42 -8.13
N HIS A 21 4.84 -2.83 -9.17
CA HIS A 21 5.39 -1.49 -9.09
C HIS A 21 4.30 -0.42 -9.11
N ASN A 22 3.29 -0.54 -9.98
CA ASN A 22 2.40 0.56 -10.34
C ASN A 22 0.91 0.35 -10.03
N HIS A 23 0.43 -0.88 -9.91
CA HIS A 23 -1.02 -1.16 -9.90
C HIS A 23 -1.56 -1.70 -8.57
N ILE A 24 -0.69 -2.03 -7.60
CA ILE A 24 -1.13 -2.43 -6.27
C ILE A 24 -1.60 -1.19 -5.50
N PRO A 25 -2.88 -1.09 -5.09
CA PRO A 25 -3.44 0.11 -4.47
C PRO A 25 -3.09 0.20 -2.98
N TRP A 26 -1.84 -0.04 -2.59
CA TRP A 26 -1.45 -0.12 -1.18
C TRP A 26 -1.60 1.22 -0.45
N GLU A 27 -1.37 2.34 -1.13
CA GLU A 27 -1.48 3.70 -0.57
C GLU A 27 -2.91 4.10 -0.25
N SER A 28 -3.86 3.61 -1.04
CA SER A 28 -5.27 3.96 -0.90
C SER A 28 -5.82 3.55 0.47
N GLY A 29 -5.21 2.60 1.16
CA GLY A 29 -5.67 2.19 2.49
C GLY A 29 -5.28 3.13 3.62
N ILE A 30 -4.50 4.17 3.38
CA ILE A 30 -4.24 5.19 4.41
C ILE A 30 -5.48 6.09 4.43
N ILE A 31 -6.13 6.21 5.58
CA ILE A 31 -7.40 6.94 5.77
C ILE A 31 -7.33 7.93 6.93
N ALA A 32 -8.20 8.94 6.95
CA ALA A 32 -8.39 9.83 8.10
C ALA A 32 -9.83 9.77 8.64
N ILE A 33 -9.97 9.38 9.90
CA ILE A 33 -11.26 9.29 10.60
C ILE A 33 -11.31 10.22 11.81
N ASP A 34 -12.51 10.66 12.16
CA ASP A 34 -12.74 11.49 13.34
C ASP A 34 -12.30 10.77 14.62
N LYS A 35 -11.55 11.44 15.49
CA LYS A 35 -11.06 10.86 16.75
C LYS A 35 -12.20 10.36 17.65
N LYS A 36 -13.36 11.01 17.58
CA LYS A 36 -14.57 10.58 18.31
C LYS A 36 -15.14 9.27 17.74
N GLU A 37 -15.16 9.13 16.42
CA GLU A 37 -15.61 7.92 15.73
C GLU A 37 -14.64 6.76 16.01
N ALA A 38 -13.34 7.02 15.92
CA ALA A 38 -12.30 6.05 16.26
C ALA A 38 -12.43 5.58 17.72
N SER A 39 -12.58 6.52 18.66
CA SER A 39 -12.76 6.19 20.08
C SER A 39 -14.06 5.39 20.32
N ALA A 40 -15.15 5.72 19.63
CA ALA A 40 -16.42 5.00 19.74
C ALA A 40 -16.33 3.54 19.24
N THR A 41 -15.43 3.25 18.32
CA THR A 41 -15.15 1.89 17.82
C THR A 41 -14.04 1.17 18.59
N GLY A 42 -13.49 1.81 19.64
CA GLY A 42 -12.44 1.25 20.49
C GLY A 42 -11.04 1.32 19.88
N LEU A 43 -10.85 2.09 18.81
CA LEU A 43 -9.52 2.32 18.23
C LEU A 43 -8.68 3.22 19.16
N PRO A 44 -7.37 2.93 19.30
CA PRO A 44 -6.45 3.81 20.02
C PRO A 44 -6.27 5.14 19.28
N GLU A 45 -5.87 6.20 20.00
CA GLU A 45 -5.54 7.47 19.38
C GLU A 45 -4.34 7.30 18.44
N SER A 46 -4.51 7.74 17.19
CA SER A 46 -3.47 7.69 16.17
C SER A 46 -2.83 9.07 15.92
N GLN A 47 -1.84 9.10 15.03
CA GLN A 47 -1.22 10.33 14.56
C GLN A 47 -2.27 11.30 14.05
N VAL A 48 -2.15 12.57 14.47
CA VAL A 48 -3.08 13.62 14.09
C VAL A 48 -3.01 13.85 12.59
N PHE A 49 -4.18 13.91 11.95
CA PHE A 49 -4.24 14.31 10.56
C PHE A 49 -3.89 15.79 10.46
N PRO A 50 -2.84 16.18 9.72
CA PRO A 50 -2.32 17.55 9.78
C PRO A 50 -3.29 18.64 9.31
N TRP A 51 -4.30 18.28 8.51
CA TRP A 51 -5.28 19.22 7.96
C TRP A 51 -6.55 19.33 8.79
N ASP A 52 -6.75 18.45 9.76
CA ASP A 52 -7.93 18.42 10.61
C ASP A 52 -7.56 17.76 11.94
N GLU A 53 -7.25 18.58 12.96
CA GLU A 53 -6.81 18.09 14.27
C GLU A 53 -7.84 17.21 14.99
N ALA A 54 -9.10 17.26 14.56
CA ALA A 54 -10.17 16.39 15.05
C ALA A 54 -10.06 14.97 14.51
N LYS A 55 -9.20 14.72 13.51
CA LYS A 55 -9.02 13.42 12.85
C LYS A 55 -7.67 12.79 13.17
N GLY A 56 -7.65 11.46 13.13
CA GLY A 56 -6.43 10.64 13.19
C GLY A 56 -6.23 9.86 11.89
N ILE A 57 -4.97 9.59 11.55
CA ILE A 57 -4.59 8.79 10.38
C ILE A 57 -4.57 7.31 10.75
N TYR A 58 -5.21 6.45 9.97
CA TYR A 58 -5.20 5.00 10.16
C TYR A 58 -4.86 4.31 8.85
N ILE A 59 -4.42 3.06 8.93
CA ILE A 59 -4.13 2.23 7.76
C ILE A 59 -5.09 1.04 7.76
N ILE A 60 -5.85 0.87 6.69
CA ILE A 60 -6.70 -0.29 6.47
C ILE A 60 -5.82 -1.53 6.36
N ASN A 61 -6.10 -2.49 7.23
CA ASN A 61 -5.31 -3.70 7.37
C ASN A 61 -5.07 -4.46 6.05
N ALA A 62 -6.10 -4.62 5.22
CA ALA A 62 -5.97 -5.29 3.91
C ALA A 62 -4.97 -4.57 2.98
N HIS A 63 -4.97 -3.24 2.98
CA HIS A 63 -4.01 -2.45 2.20
C HIS A 63 -2.61 -2.46 2.80
N HIS A 64 -2.50 -2.55 4.14
CA HIS A 64 -1.22 -2.74 4.83
C HIS A 64 -0.57 -4.09 4.46
N ILE A 65 -1.37 -5.16 4.38
CA ILE A 65 -0.91 -6.47 3.88
C ILE A 65 -0.40 -6.36 2.44
N LEU A 66 -1.12 -5.64 1.57
CA LEU A 66 -0.68 -5.41 0.18
C LEU A 66 0.64 -4.63 0.10
N HIS A 67 0.81 -3.59 0.94
CA HIS A 67 2.07 -2.86 1.07
C HIS A 67 3.24 -3.78 1.43
N TYR A 68 3.03 -4.68 2.39
CA TYR A 68 4.05 -5.63 2.80
C TYR A 68 4.46 -6.58 1.68
N ILE A 69 3.50 -7.19 1.01
CA ILE A 69 3.77 -8.13 -0.08
C ILE A 69 4.48 -7.40 -1.23
N ARG A 70 4.07 -6.17 -1.54
CA ARG A 70 4.75 -5.31 -2.53
C ARG A 70 6.20 -5.05 -2.16
N ASN A 71 6.48 -4.63 -0.92
CA ASN A 71 7.85 -4.33 -0.49
C ASN A 71 8.74 -5.58 -0.49
N LEU A 72 8.19 -6.75 -0.14
CA LEU A 72 8.90 -8.02 -0.26
C LEU A 72 9.21 -8.34 -1.72
N TYR A 73 8.25 -8.15 -2.62
CA TYR A 73 8.46 -8.35 -4.06
C TYR A 73 9.59 -7.46 -4.59
N ILE A 74 9.52 -6.16 -4.30
CA ILE A 74 10.52 -5.17 -4.74
C ILE A 74 11.90 -5.51 -4.18
N SER A 75 11.99 -5.81 -2.89
CA SER A 75 13.26 -6.20 -2.26
C SER A 75 13.88 -7.45 -2.91
N ILE A 76 13.06 -8.47 -3.20
CA ILE A 76 13.52 -9.70 -3.88
C ILE A 76 13.94 -9.40 -5.32
N GLU A 77 13.15 -8.63 -6.06
CA GLU A 77 13.45 -8.24 -7.44
C GLU A 77 14.77 -7.48 -7.51
N GLU A 78 14.91 -6.42 -6.72
CA GLU A 78 16.12 -5.59 -6.67
C GLU A 78 17.35 -6.42 -6.32
N TYR A 79 17.22 -7.32 -5.33
CA TYR A 79 18.30 -8.24 -4.97
C TYR A 79 18.70 -9.13 -6.16
N ARG A 80 17.73 -9.75 -6.84
CA ARG A 80 17.98 -10.61 -8.00
C ARG A 80 18.60 -9.85 -9.17
N CYS A 81 18.20 -8.59 -9.36
CA CYS A 81 18.70 -7.74 -10.41
C CYS A 81 20.01 -7.03 -10.05
N SER A 82 20.60 -7.33 -8.88
CA SER A 82 21.80 -6.65 -8.37
C SER A 82 21.64 -5.13 -8.29
N GLN A 83 20.43 -4.67 -8.00
CA GLN A 83 20.10 -3.28 -7.75
C GLN A 83 20.28 -2.95 -6.26
N THR A 84 20.49 -1.67 -5.97
CA THR A 84 20.49 -1.17 -4.60
C THR A 84 19.10 -1.38 -3.98
N GLN A 85 19.07 -1.92 -2.76
CA GLN A 85 17.82 -2.09 -2.02
C GLN A 85 17.22 -0.73 -1.73
N SER A 86 16.02 -0.52 -2.26
CA SER A 86 15.26 0.72 -2.14
C SER A 86 14.45 0.71 -0.84
N VAL A 87 13.96 -0.46 -0.43
CA VAL A 87 13.30 -0.66 0.86
C VAL A 87 14.34 -1.05 1.93
N ALA A 88 14.39 -0.26 3.01
CA ALA A 88 15.34 -0.52 4.08
C ALA A 88 15.06 -1.86 4.77
N TYR A 89 16.11 -2.60 5.12
CA TYR A 89 16.00 -3.90 5.78
C TYR A 89 15.15 -3.87 7.09
N PRO A 90 15.27 -2.86 7.97
CA PRO A 90 14.38 -2.75 9.14
C PRO A 90 12.90 -2.57 8.77
N HIS A 91 12.63 -1.99 7.59
CA HIS A 91 11.27 -1.87 7.08
C HIS A 91 10.72 -3.26 6.75
N ILE A 92 11.46 -4.05 5.96
CA ILE A 92 11.07 -5.41 5.59
C ILE A 92 10.86 -6.31 6.81
N LEU A 93 11.70 -6.19 7.84
CA LEU A 93 11.56 -7.00 9.05
C LEU A 93 10.32 -6.67 9.87
N HIS A 94 9.95 -5.40 10.03
CA HIS A 94 8.71 -5.10 10.75
C HIS A 94 7.48 -5.62 9.99
N CYS A 95 7.52 -5.61 8.65
CA CYS A 95 6.46 -6.17 7.82
C CYS A 95 6.24 -7.66 8.08
N LEU A 96 7.33 -8.38 8.37
CA LEU A 96 7.34 -9.84 8.50
C LEU A 96 6.99 -10.33 9.91
N ASP A 97 7.44 -9.65 10.97
CA ASP A 97 7.35 -10.22 12.34
C ASP A 97 6.93 -9.24 13.46
N SER A 98 6.59 -7.99 13.13
CA SER A 98 5.98 -7.09 14.12
C SER A 98 4.55 -7.52 14.52
N PRO A 99 3.95 -6.94 15.58
CA PRO A 99 2.59 -7.26 16.02
C PRO A 99 1.51 -7.07 14.94
N ASP A 100 1.79 -6.24 13.93
CA ASP A 100 0.92 -5.96 12.78
C ASP A 100 1.48 -6.57 11.48
N SER A 101 2.20 -7.70 11.58
CA SER A 101 2.88 -8.34 10.46
C SER A 101 2.01 -9.30 9.66
N LEU A 102 2.47 -9.62 8.44
CA LEU A 102 1.89 -10.67 7.61
C LEU A 102 1.73 -12.01 8.35
N ARG A 103 2.64 -12.32 9.28
CA ARG A 103 2.55 -13.52 10.13
C ARG A 103 1.33 -13.46 11.06
N VAL A 104 1.16 -12.36 11.79
CA VAL A 104 0.03 -12.19 12.71
C VAL A 104 -1.28 -12.18 11.94
N GLU A 105 -1.33 -11.51 10.80
CA GLU A 105 -2.52 -11.48 9.94
C GLU A 105 -2.92 -12.86 9.41
N ALA A 106 -1.96 -13.66 8.96
CA ALA A 106 -2.21 -15.04 8.56
C ALA A 106 -2.74 -15.91 9.73
N MET A 107 -2.30 -15.63 10.96
CA MET A 107 -2.80 -16.31 12.16
C MET A 107 -4.20 -15.82 12.58
N CYS A 108 -4.46 -14.52 12.48
CA CYS A 108 -5.76 -13.92 12.82
C CYS A 108 -6.86 -14.31 11.83
N THR A 109 -6.50 -14.44 10.55
CA THR A 109 -7.41 -14.86 9.47
C THR A 109 -7.36 -16.36 9.20
N ALA A 110 -6.78 -17.14 10.14
CA ALA A 110 -6.55 -18.57 9.99
C ALA A 110 -7.73 -19.28 9.31
N ASP A 111 -7.43 -19.85 8.15
CA ASP A 111 -8.39 -20.52 7.29
C ASP A 111 -8.07 -22.01 7.29
N ASP A 112 -9.02 -22.82 7.74
CA ASP A 112 -8.92 -24.26 7.87
C ASP A 112 -9.22 -25.00 6.56
N THR A 113 -9.54 -24.29 5.48
CA THR A 113 -9.78 -24.86 4.15
C THR A 113 -8.52 -25.59 3.64
N PRO A 114 -8.56 -26.92 3.48
CA PRO A 114 -7.39 -27.69 3.06
C PRO A 114 -6.95 -27.33 1.64
N ARG A 115 -5.65 -27.10 1.43
CA ARG A 115 -5.09 -26.86 0.09
C ARG A 115 -4.72 -28.19 -0.57
N TYR A 116 -5.34 -28.51 -1.70
CA TYR A 116 -5.05 -29.77 -2.38
C TYR A 116 -3.61 -29.77 -2.93
N VAL A 117 -2.98 -30.94 -2.89
CA VAL A 117 -1.65 -31.19 -3.49
C VAL A 117 -1.85 -32.13 -4.67
N PRO A 118 -1.52 -31.73 -5.91
CA PRO A 118 -1.68 -32.59 -7.08
C PRO A 118 -0.75 -33.82 -6.98
N LEU A 119 -1.22 -34.96 -7.49
CA LEU A 119 -0.51 -36.25 -7.39
C LEU A 119 0.78 -36.29 -8.24
N HIS A 120 0.92 -35.46 -9.28
CA HIS A 120 2.07 -35.43 -10.17
C HIS A 120 2.36 -34.02 -10.75
N ASP A 121 3.64 -33.62 -10.80
CA ASP A 121 4.15 -32.33 -11.35
C ASP A 121 3.95 -32.16 -12.88
N VAL A 122 3.41 -33.18 -13.56
CA VAL A 122 3.37 -33.29 -15.03
C VAL A 122 2.31 -32.38 -15.66
N SER A 123 1.37 -31.84 -14.87
CA SER A 123 0.28 -30.99 -15.37
C SER A 123 0.59 -29.49 -15.38
N GLY A 124 1.74 -29.06 -14.84
CA GLY A 124 2.05 -27.64 -14.64
C GLY A 124 1.18 -26.95 -13.57
N LEU A 125 0.29 -27.69 -12.90
CA LEU A 125 -0.56 -27.19 -11.83
C LEU A 125 0.23 -27.11 -10.51
N LYS A 126 0.19 -25.94 -9.88
CA LYS A 126 0.76 -25.68 -8.56
C LYS A 126 -0.26 -25.98 -7.46
N ARG A 127 0.22 -26.05 -6.21
CA ARG A 127 -0.61 -26.32 -5.02
C ARG A 127 -1.72 -25.27 -4.88
N GLY A 128 -2.97 -25.71 -4.94
CA GLY A 128 -4.16 -24.86 -4.81
C GLY A 128 -4.65 -24.20 -6.11
N ASP A 129 -4.11 -24.55 -7.28
CA ASP A 129 -4.59 -24.01 -8.56
C ASP A 129 -6.07 -24.40 -8.80
N GLY A 130 -6.93 -23.41 -9.07
CA GLY A 130 -8.37 -23.65 -9.32
C GLY A 130 -9.23 -23.92 -8.08
N GLN A 131 -8.68 -23.84 -6.86
CA GLN A 131 -9.44 -23.98 -5.63
C GLN A 131 -10.30 -22.73 -5.37
N LYS A 132 -11.63 -22.90 -5.28
CA LYS A 132 -12.54 -21.82 -4.85
C LYS A 132 -12.26 -21.45 -3.40
N ARG A 133 -12.01 -20.16 -3.14
CA ARG A 133 -11.83 -19.55 -1.82
C ARG A 133 -12.99 -18.59 -1.58
N MET A 134 -13.54 -18.54 -0.36
CA MET A 134 -14.49 -17.49 0.03
C MET A 134 -13.71 -16.28 0.55
N CYS A 135 -13.51 -15.28 -0.31
CA CYS A 135 -13.00 -13.98 0.11
C CYS A 135 -14.14 -13.12 0.69
N ARG A 136 -13.84 -12.21 1.62
CA ARG A 136 -14.78 -11.11 1.95
C ARG A 136 -14.99 -10.25 0.71
N ASP A 137 -16.18 -9.65 0.58
CA ASP A 137 -16.53 -8.84 -0.60
C ASP A 137 -15.61 -7.63 -0.72
N GLY A 138 -14.69 -7.69 -1.68
CA GLY A 138 -13.72 -6.63 -1.96
C GLY A 138 -14.35 -5.39 -2.60
N HIS A 139 -15.62 -5.43 -3.03
CA HIS A 139 -16.26 -4.30 -3.71
C HIS A 139 -16.76 -3.20 -2.75
N GLN A 140 -16.90 -3.48 -1.46
CA GLN A 140 -17.32 -2.48 -0.47
C GLN A 140 -16.14 -1.68 0.11
N MET A 141 -14.92 -2.21 -0.01
CA MET A 141 -13.71 -1.58 0.51
C MET A 141 -13.33 -0.27 -0.20
N PRO A 142 -13.41 -0.16 -1.55
CA PRO A 142 -13.04 1.07 -2.25
C PRO A 142 -13.90 2.27 -1.85
N VAL A 143 -15.22 2.07 -1.68
CA VAL A 143 -16.15 3.15 -1.30
C VAL A 143 -15.77 3.73 0.06
N PHE A 144 -15.53 2.86 1.05
CA PHE A 144 -15.12 3.29 2.38
C PHE A 144 -13.78 4.03 2.35
N VAL A 145 -12.82 3.53 1.57
CA VAL A 145 -11.52 4.19 1.39
C VAL A 145 -11.67 5.58 0.76
N GLU A 146 -12.48 5.71 -0.28
CA GLU A 146 -12.72 6.98 -0.98
C GLU A 146 -13.39 8.02 -0.06
N ASP A 147 -14.36 7.62 0.75
CA ASP A 147 -15.05 8.50 1.71
C ASP A 147 -14.10 9.06 2.79
N HIS A 148 -12.96 8.39 3.03
CA HIS A 148 -12.00 8.71 4.09
C HIS A 148 -10.57 9.03 3.57
N ASP A 149 -10.38 9.39 2.30
CA ASP A 149 -9.07 9.70 1.70
C ASP A 149 -8.37 10.89 2.42
N PRO A 150 -7.17 10.68 3.01
CA PRO A 150 -6.40 11.70 3.73
C PRO A 150 -5.49 12.50 2.79
N CYS A 151 -5.69 12.37 1.48
CA CYS A 151 -4.91 13.05 0.46
C CYS A 151 -3.44 12.61 0.43
N TYR A 152 -3.19 11.36 0.82
CA TYR A 152 -1.85 10.78 0.85
C TYR A 152 -1.42 10.30 -0.54
N ARG A 153 -0.21 10.65 -0.97
CA ARG A 153 0.46 10.00 -2.11
C ARG A 153 1.91 9.74 -1.76
N TYR A 154 2.42 8.56 -2.14
CA TYR A 154 3.81 8.19 -1.93
C TYR A 154 4.72 8.86 -2.97
N VAL A 155 4.95 10.15 -2.76
CA VAL A 155 5.89 10.93 -3.56
C VAL A 155 7.29 10.85 -2.95
N PHE A 156 8.31 10.88 -3.82
CA PHE A 156 9.74 10.84 -3.47
C PHE A 156 10.14 9.62 -2.63
N PRO A 157 10.03 8.41 -3.20
CA PRO A 157 10.55 7.21 -2.55
C PRO A 157 12.05 7.39 -2.24
N HIS A 158 12.49 6.96 -1.06
CA HIS A 158 13.87 7.05 -0.53
C HIS A 158 14.35 8.42 -0.05
N ASP A 159 13.54 9.46 -0.18
CA ASP A 159 13.86 10.75 0.42
C ASP A 159 13.32 10.82 1.86
N ASN A 160 14.22 10.55 2.81
CA ASN A 160 13.93 10.64 4.24
C ASN A 160 13.93 12.10 4.75
N THR A 161 14.29 13.06 3.90
CA THR A 161 14.26 14.49 4.23
C THR A 161 12.89 15.10 3.96
N VAL A 162 12.08 14.45 3.13
CA VAL A 162 10.70 14.85 2.84
C VAL A 162 9.81 14.49 4.02
N SER A 163 9.21 15.50 4.63
CA SER A 163 8.29 15.32 5.76
C SER A 163 7.05 14.53 5.34
N ASN A 164 6.45 13.78 6.26
CA ASN A 164 5.18 13.09 5.97
C ASN A 164 4.04 14.07 5.61
N LEU A 165 4.15 15.33 6.01
CA LEU A 165 3.20 16.36 5.65
C LEU A 165 3.19 16.67 4.14
N GLU A 166 4.36 16.61 3.49
CA GLU A 166 4.48 16.78 2.04
C GLU A 166 3.73 15.70 1.27
N ARG A 167 3.59 14.50 1.86
CA ARG A 167 2.88 13.36 1.25
C ARG A 167 1.36 13.48 1.38
N LEU A 168 0.84 14.34 2.26
CA LEU A 168 -0.59 14.42 2.60
C LEU A 168 -1.33 15.56 1.87
N LYS A 169 -0.71 16.26 0.92
CA LYS A 169 -1.29 17.45 0.29
C LYS A 169 -2.07 17.18 -1.01
N TYR A 170 -2.19 15.93 -1.42
CA TYR A 170 -2.65 15.54 -2.76
C TYR A 170 -4.15 15.21 -2.81
N CYS A 171 -4.98 16.17 -2.40
CA CYS A 171 -6.42 15.98 -2.32
C CYS A 171 -7.11 16.07 -3.68
N PRO A 172 -8.28 15.43 -3.87
CA PRO A 172 -9.16 15.72 -5.01
C PRO A 172 -9.55 17.22 -5.06
N ASN A 173 -9.81 17.74 -6.27
CA ASN A 173 -10.15 19.16 -6.49
C ASN A 173 -11.41 19.62 -5.74
N SER A 174 -12.31 18.70 -5.40
CA SER A 174 -13.52 18.95 -4.61
C SER A 174 -13.28 18.92 -3.10
N SER A 175 -12.06 18.66 -2.64
CA SER A 175 -11.76 18.46 -1.22
C SER A 175 -11.83 19.77 -0.43
N ARG A 176 -12.50 19.70 0.74
CA ARG A 176 -12.59 20.79 1.71
C ARG A 176 -11.24 21.18 2.33
N TYR A 177 -10.20 20.35 2.20
CA TYR A 177 -8.89 20.59 2.80
C TYR A 177 -7.98 21.48 1.94
N LEU A 178 -8.31 21.69 0.66
CA LEU A 178 -7.47 22.48 -0.26
C LEU A 178 -7.17 23.92 0.21
N PRO A 179 -8.14 24.68 0.77
CA PRO A 179 -7.83 26.01 1.31
C PRO A 179 -6.79 25.97 2.43
N MET A 180 -6.89 25.01 3.35
CA MET A 180 -5.97 24.86 4.48
C MET A 180 -4.57 24.43 4.04
N ILE A 181 -4.49 23.52 3.07
CA ILE A 181 -3.22 23.10 2.45
C ILE A 181 -2.51 24.30 1.81
N ARG A 182 -3.25 25.13 1.05
CA ARG A 182 -2.70 26.31 0.39
C ARG A 182 -2.19 27.33 1.38
N GLU A 183 -2.95 27.60 2.44
CA GLU A 183 -2.54 28.51 3.50
C GLU A 183 -1.26 28.04 4.18
N TYR A 184 -1.18 26.75 4.53
CA TYR A 184 -0.02 26.18 5.21
C TYR A 184 1.27 26.24 4.37
N PHE A 185 1.19 25.88 3.08
CA PHE A 185 2.35 25.87 2.19
C PHE A 185 2.58 27.20 1.45
N GLY A 186 1.73 28.21 1.64
CA GLY A 186 1.81 29.49 0.95
C GLY A 186 1.52 29.41 -0.55
N TYR A 187 0.66 28.49 -0.98
CA TYR A 187 0.27 28.35 -2.38
C TYR A 187 -0.85 29.33 -2.78
N GLY A 188 -0.88 29.69 -4.07
CA GLY A 188 -1.96 30.50 -4.65
C GLY A 188 -3.31 29.79 -4.66
N ASN A 189 -4.40 30.57 -4.77
CA ASN A 189 -5.77 30.03 -4.85
C ASN A 189 -6.04 29.20 -6.11
N ASP A 190 -5.19 29.35 -7.12
CA ASP A 190 -5.16 28.63 -8.38
C ASP A 190 -4.33 27.34 -8.32
N TRP A 191 -3.57 27.11 -7.25
CA TRP A 191 -2.77 25.90 -7.09
C TRP A 191 -3.66 24.66 -6.95
N LEU A 192 -3.38 23.65 -7.76
CA LEU A 192 -4.01 22.34 -7.70
C LEU A 192 -2.95 21.27 -7.41
N PRO A 193 -3.25 20.29 -6.55
CA PRO A 193 -2.34 19.20 -6.28
C PRO A 193 -2.18 18.32 -7.52
N SER A 194 -0.99 18.35 -8.09
CA SER A 194 -0.53 17.39 -9.09
C SER A 194 0.63 16.61 -8.48
N PRO A 195 0.62 15.26 -8.49
CA PRO A 195 1.81 14.50 -8.20
C PRO A 195 2.81 14.77 -9.34
N GLU A 196 3.67 15.77 -9.17
CA GLU A 196 4.84 15.93 -10.03
C GLU A 196 5.73 14.71 -9.78
N MET A 197 5.60 13.69 -10.64
CA MET A 197 6.72 12.79 -10.88
C MET A 197 7.83 13.66 -11.45
N ARG A 198 8.83 14.02 -10.63
CA ARG A 198 10.06 14.60 -11.16
C ARG A 198 10.64 13.55 -12.11
N VAL A 199 10.41 13.74 -13.40
CA VAL A 199 11.16 13.07 -14.45
C VAL A 199 12.60 13.53 -14.24
N LEU A 200 13.44 12.63 -13.73
CA LEU A 200 14.87 12.89 -13.61
C LEU A 200 15.38 13.16 -15.03
N SER A 201 15.86 14.38 -15.26
CA SER A 201 16.58 14.81 -16.47
C SER A 201 17.89 14.05 -16.62
#